data_AF-A0AAD5E0G9-F1
#
_entry.id   AF-A0AAD5E0G9-F1
#
_cell.length_a   1.000
_cell.length_b   1.000
_cell.length_c   1.000
_cell.angle_alpha   90.00
_cell.angle_beta   90.00
_cell.angle_gamma   90.00
#
_symmetry.space_group_name_H-M   'P 1'
#
loop_
_entity.id
_entity.type
_entity.pdbx_description
1 polymer ?
#
loop_
_entity_poly.entity_id
_entity_poly.type
_entity_poly.pdbx_seq_one_letter_code
_entity_poly.pdbx_strand_id
1 'polypeptide(L)'
;MDGTGDMGGMMGGASPAPAHNHASHDKYHNSVERLPDGSYRYTHGAYLGHMVPGCFFLAWGAWWALTLYARYVRCLASKRPFRTQAWARLPFGPPRLRSMPLEPFIKVLLPLMGVLGELWLGHDSYRTLYQANGQFVTDNLNDWQHSTMYTCFIASGVVDLLAHFCGAPAGTELAFLCLAFLGEGLLLVFHLKGPSVEILVHLILGLQVFATVLAILAELARPASILAASLRPWLTMLQGAWWIQTAYIMYTGAPQWDPDLMASSMFVPVPFVIITVGIAFAMLCTLLIFKAIAEWRLGRPLSFDGSSGAAGHAHTRLPSDDSAAEGYMGAAYGSNGAGGDLEMSGLVLKTYAADDDRHA
;
A
#
# COMPACT_ATOMS: atom_id res chain seq x y z
N MET A 1 92.62 -14.38 2.30
CA MET A 1 92.14 -14.32 3.69
C MET A 1 91.36 -13.04 3.84
N ASP A 2 90.08 -13.16 3.53
CA ASP A 2 88.91 -12.59 4.22
C ASP A 2 89.05 -11.16 4.78
N GLY A 3 88.26 -10.17 4.37
CA GLY A 3 86.90 -10.21 3.85
C GLY A 3 85.93 -9.64 4.88
N THR A 4 85.59 -8.37 4.68
CA THR A 4 84.35 -7.67 5.04
C THR A 4 84.07 -7.31 6.50
N GLY A 5 83.85 -6.01 6.70
CA GLY A 5 83.45 -5.39 7.95
C GLY A 5 81.98 -5.59 8.28
N ASP A 6 81.73 -5.48 9.58
CA ASP A 6 80.46 -5.57 10.27
C ASP A 6 79.54 -4.38 9.91
N MET A 7 78.45 -4.67 9.21
CA MET A 7 77.32 -3.77 8.99
C MET A 7 76.07 -4.48 9.52
N GLY A 8 75.76 -4.24 10.79
CA GLY A 8 74.54 -4.72 11.44
C GLY A 8 73.29 -4.21 10.71
N GLY A 9 72.65 -5.11 9.95
CA GLY A 9 71.37 -4.86 9.31
C GLY A 9 70.24 -4.79 10.34
N MET A 10 69.55 -3.66 10.39
CA MET A 10 68.22 -3.56 10.97
C MET A 10 67.23 -4.35 10.09
N MET A 11 66.92 -5.59 10.45
CA MET A 11 65.72 -6.26 9.96
C MET A 11 64.55 -5.92 10.88
N GLY A 12 63.55 -5.24 10.30
CA GLY A 12 62.32 -4.87 10.97
C GLY A 12 61.51 -6.10 11.38
N GLY A 13 61.27 -6.23 12.69
CA GLY A 13 60.23 -7.09 13.24
C GLY A 13 58.91 -6.32 13.27
N ALA A 14 58.13 -6.38 12.19
CA ALA A 14 56.72 -6.05 12.27
C ALA A 14 56.06 -7.10 13.19
N SER A 15 55.50 -6.65 14.31
CA SER A 15 54.65 -7.52 15.13
C SER A 15 53.54 -8.11 14.26
N PRO A 16 53.26 -9.42 14.34
CA PRO A 16 52.13 -9.99 13.61
C PRO A 16 50.86 -9.26 14.06
N ALA A 17 50.09 -8.77 13.10
CA ALA A 17 48.77 -8.21 13.36
C ALA A 17 47.97 -9.21 14.20
N PRO A 18 47.19 -8.76 15.21
CA PRO A 18 46.36 -9.66 15.99
C PRO A 18 45.47 -10.44 15.03
N ALA A 19 45.50 -11.77 15.14
CA ALA A 19 44.67 -12.65 14.33
C ALA A 19 43.21 -12.17 14.41
N HIS A 20 42.61 -11.90 13.25
CA HIS A 20 41.19 -11.59 13.18
C HIS A 20 40.42 -12.73 13.86
N ASN A 21 39.74 -12.41 14.96
CA ASN A 21 38.93 -13.38 15.69
C ASN A 21 37.72 -13.73 14.81
N HIS A 22 37.78 -14.85 14.09
CA HIS A 22 36.67 -15.34 13.28
C HIS A 22 35.45 -15.73 14.14
N ALA A 23 35.59 -15.89 15.46
CA ALA A 23 34.46 -16.23 16.33
C ALA A 23 33.39 -15.13 16.42
N SER A 24 33.74 -13.86 16.13
CA SER A 24 32.74 -12.79 16.01
C SER A 24 32.04 -12.77 14.64
N HIS A 25 32.62 -13.40 13.62
CA HIS A 25 32.00 -13.59 12.31
C HIS A 25 31.05 -14.79 12.31
N ASP A 26 31.35 -15.86 13.03
CA ASP A 26 30.52 -17.08 13.07
C ASP A 26 29.13 -16.87 13.70
N LYS A 27 28.98 -15.88 14.59
CA LYS A 27 27.68 -15.55 15.21
C LYS A 27 26.64 -15.03 14.21
N TYR A 28 27.09 -14.48 13.07
CA TYR A 28 26.22 -13.94 12.02
C TYR A 28 25.95 -14.94 10.89
N HIS A 29 26.68 -16.07 10.84
CA HIS A 29 26.52 -17.08 9.79
C HIS A 29 25.53 -18.20 10.15
N ASN A 30 25.20 -18.39 11.43
CA ASN A 30 24.25 -19.43 11.86
C ASN A 30 22.85 -18.84 12.13
N SER A 31 22.25 -18.30 11.08
CA SER A 31 20.83 -17.91 11.03
C SER A 31 19.87 -19.10 11.10
N VAL A 32 20.41 -20.32 11.02
CA VAL A 32 19.72 -21.60 11.13
C VAL A 32 20.44 -22.44 12.17
N GLU A 33 19.72 -22.80 13.23
CA GLU A 33 20.19 -23.74 14.24
C GLU A 33 19.72 -25.15 13.87
N ARG A 34 20.67 -26.09 13.78
CA ARG A 34 20.42 -27.52 13.56
C ARG A 34 20.33 -28.23 14.91
N LEU A 35 19.22 -28.92 15.17
CA LEU A 35 18.98 -29.64 16.41
C LEU A 35 19.48 -31.09 16.31
N PRO A 36 19.84 -31.74 17.44
CA PRO A 36 20.37 -33.12 17.44
C PRO A 36 19.41 -34.18 16.88
N ASP A 37 18.11 -33.89 16.85
CA ASP A 37 17.07 -34.75 16.29
C ASP A 37 16.93 -34.62 14.75
N GLY A 38 17.77 -33.80 14.12
CA GLY A 38 17.76 -33.55 12.67
C GLY A 38 16.80 -32.44 12.24
N SER A 39 16.04 -31.85 13.17
CA SER A 39 15.22 -30.67 12.88
C SER A 39 16.07 -29.39 12.84
N TYR A 40 15.48 -28.29 12.38
CA TYR A 40 16.14 -26.99 12.32
C TYR A 40 15.19 -25.86 12.69
N ARG A 41 15.75 -24.73 13.12
CA ARG A 41 14.98 -23.50 13.37
C ARG A 41 15.74 -22.28 12.90
N TYR A 42 15.01 -21.30 12.36
CA TYR A 42 15.58 -19.99 12.07
C TYR A 42 15.77 -19.22 13.38
N THR A 43 16.90 -18.53 13.52
CA THR A 43 17.25 -17.75 14.72
C THR A 43 16.93 -16.26 14.56
N HIS A 44 16.67 -15.80 13.33
CA HIS A 44 16.23 -14.44 13.03
C HIS A 44 14.70 -14.32 12.99
N GLY A 45 14.20 -13.18 13.47
CA GLY A 45 12.78 -12.88 13.53
C GLY A 45 12.00 -13.79 14.49
N ALA A 46 10.68 -13.64 14.50
CA ALA A 46 9.80 -14.45 15.33
C ALA A 46 8.52 -14.84 14.60
N TYR A 47 7.96 -16.01 14.92
CA TYR A 47 6.68 -16.48 14.38
C TYR A 47 5.55 -15.47 14.61
N LEU A 48 5.43 -14.93 15.83
CA LEU A 48 4.45 -13.89 16.15
C LEU A 48 4.74 -12.57 15.41
N GLY A 49 6.02 -12.25 15.20
CA GLY A 49 6.45 -11.09 14.41
C GLY A 49 6.01 -11.16 12.95
N HIS A 50 5.65 -12.34 12.44
CA HIS A 50 5.08 -12.52 11.11
C HIS A 50 3.55 -12.70 11.14
N MET A 51 3.05 -13.50 12.08
CA MET A 51 1.61 -13.78 12.20
C MET A 51 0.78 -12.54 12.51
N VAL A 52 1.23 -11.71 13.46
CA VAL A 52 0.48 -10.52 13.89
C VAL A 52 0.32 -9.51 12.75
N PRO A 53 1.39 -9.02 12.08
CA PRO A 53 1.22 -8.15 10.93
C PRO A 53 0.50 -8.84 9.78
N GLY A 54 0.71 -10.15 9.57
CA GLY A 54 0.00 -10.92 8.55
C GLY A 54 -1.51 -10.89 8.71
N CYS A 55 -2.01 -11.21 9.91
CA CYS A 55 -3.42 -11.11 10.25
C CYS A 55 -3.95 -9.69 10.11
N PHE A 56 -3.17 -8.69 10.54
CA PHE A 56 -3.55 -7.28 10.41
C PHE A 56 -3.73 -6.86 8.95
N PHE A 57 -2.73 -7.05 8.09
CA PHE A 57 -2.80 -6.67 6.67
C PHE A 57 -3.90 -7.44 5.93
N LEU A 58 -4.12 -8.72 6.25
CA LEU A 58 -5.19 -9.51 5.65
C LEU A 58 -6.56 -8.95 6.03
N ALA A 59 -6.79 -8.66 7.31
CA ALA A 59 -8.05 -8.07 7.78
C ALA A 59 -8.27 -6.66 7.24
N TRP A 60 -7.21 -5.84 7.18
CA TRP A 60 -7.25 -4.47 6.69
C TRP A 60 -7.53 -4.40 5.19
N GLY A 61 -6.85 -5.24 4.39
CA GLY A 61 -7.11 -5.38 2.96
C GLY A 61 -8.53 -5.89 2.68
N ALA A 62 -9.03 -6.84 3.47
CA ALA A 62 -10.41 -7.32 3.37
C ALA A 62 -11.42 -6.20 3.70
N TRP A 63 -11.17 -5.41 4.75
CA TRP A 63 -11.98 -4.24 5.09
C TRP A 63 -12.06 -3.25 3.92
N TRP A 64 -10.92 -2.92 3.30
CA TRP A 64 -10.88 -2.06 2.12
C TRP A 64 -11.63 -2.65 0.93
N ALA A 65 -11.49 -3.95 0.65
CA ALA A 65 -12.24 -4.60 -0.43
C ALA A 65 -13.76 -4.53 -0.21
N LEU A 66 -14.22 -4.87 1.00
CA LEU A 66 -15.63 -4.88 1.36
C LEU A 66 -16.25 -3.47 1.26
N THR A 67 -15.56 -2.46 1.79
CA THR A 67 -16.04 -1.08 1.77
C THR A 67 -16.00 -0.46 0.37
N LEU A 68 -14.95 -0.78 -0.41
CA LEU A 68 -14.84 -0.40 -1.82
C LEU A 68 -16.00 -0.96 -2.65
N TYR A 69 -16.29 -2.26 -2.56
CA TYR A 69 -17.36 -2.89 -3.33
C TYR A 69 -18.75 -2.46 -2.88
N ALA A 70 -18.97 -2.30 -1.57
CA ALA A 70 -20.20 -1.73 -1.05
C ALA A 70 -20.44 -0.31 -1.61
N ARG A 71 -19.39 0.53 -1.65
CA ARG A 71 -19.46 1.88 -2.22
C ARG A 71 -19.73 1.83 -3.73
N TYR A 72 -18.99 1.01 -4.47
CA TYR A 72 -19.12 0.89 -5.92
C TYR A 72 -20.54 0.47 -6.32
N VAL A 73 -21.08 -0.57 -5.69
CA VAL A 73 -22.45 -1.04 -5.97
C VAL A 73 -23.50 -0.01 -5.58
N ARG A 74 -23.32 0.75 -4.49
CA ARG A 74 -24.19 1.89 -4.16
C ARG A 74 -24.15 2.97 -5.24
N CYS A 75 -22.98 3.30 -5.77
CA CYS A 75 -22.85 4.24 -6.89
C CYS A 75 -23.63 3.74 -8.12
N LEU A 76 -23.51 2.47 -8.49
CA LEU A 76 -24.27 1.85 -9.58
C LEU A 76 -25.79 1.91 -9.32
N ALA A 77 -26.22 1.52 -8.12
CA ALA A 77 -27.62 1.54 -7.71
C ALA A 77 -28.25 2.94 -7.80
N SER A 78 -27.50 3.96 -7.36
CA SER A 78 -27.93 5.36 -7.39
C SER A 78 -27.61 6.09 -8.69
N LYS A 79 -27.04 5.41 -9.71
CA LYS A 79 -26.58 6.01 -10.98
C LYS A 79 -25.64 7.21 -10.78
N ARG A 80 -24.76 7.13 -9.77
CA ARG A 80 -23.76 8.17 -9.46
C ARG A 80 -22.38 7.74 -9.93
N PRO A 81 -21.53 8.68 -10.37
CA PRO A 81 -20.15 8.35 -10.74
C PRO A 81 -19.40 7.79 -9.54
N PHE A 82 -18.69 6.69 -9.74
CA PHE A 82 -17.79 6.14 -8.74
C PHE A 82 -16.49 6.95 -8.71
N ARG A 83 -16.03 7.22 -7.49
CA ARG A 83 -14.64 7.64 -7.22
C ARG A 83 -14.12 6.91 -5.99
N THR A 84 -12.89 6.44 -6.09
CA THR A 84 -12.16 5.81 -5.00
C THR A 84 -11.85 6.79 -3.86
N GLN A 85 -11.47 6.25 -2.71
CA GLN A 85 -11.09 6.98 -1.50
C GLN A 85 -9.95 6.24 -0.80
N ALA A 86 -9.06 6.98 -0.13
CA ALA A 86 -7.94 6.39 0.60
C ALA A 86 -8.40 5.51 1.77
N TRP A 87 -9.47 5.95 2.44
CA TRP A 87 -10.06 5.29 3.61
C TRP A 87 -11.59 5.26 3.51
N ALA A 88 -12.22 4.39 4.29
CA ALA A 88 -13.66 4.22 4.30
C ALA A 88 -14.30 4.62 5.64
N ARG A 89 -15.51 5.16 5.55
CA ARG A 89 -16.39 5.34 6.71
C ARG A 89 -17.08 4.02 7.02
N LEU A 90 -17.50 3.85 8.28
CA LEU A 90 -18.31 2.70 8.68
C LEU A 90 -19.57 2.57 7.79
N PRO A 91 -19.80 1.42 7.16
CA PRO A 91 -20.95 1.22 6.28
C PRO A 91 -22.27 1.05 7.03
N PHE A 92 -22.23 0.73 8.33
CA PHE A 92 -23.38 0.50 9.21
C PHE A 92 -23.14 1.10 10.60
N GLY A 93 -24.20 1.19 11.40
CA GLY A 93 -24.15 1.68 12.78
C GLY A 93 -24.72 3.10 12.98
N PRO A 94 -24.65 3.62 14.23
CA PRO A 94 -25.18 4.92 14.62
C PRO A 94 -24.68 6.05 13.71
N PRO A 95 -25.53 7.03 13.34
CA PRO A 95 -25.14 8.13 12.44
C PRO A 95 -23.87 8.86 12.87
N ARG A 96 -23.69 9.08 14.17
CA ARG A 96 -22.48 9.71 14.74
C ARG A 96 -21.20 8.95 14.41
N LEU A 97 -21.21 7.62 14.55
CA LEU A 97 -20.06 6.76 14.24
C LEU A 97 -19.79 6.70 12.74
N ARG A 98 -20.84 6.71 11.90
CA ARG A 98 -20.70 6.74 10.44
C ARG A 98 -20.13 8.05 9.90
N SER A 99 -20.28 9.16 10.62
CA SER A 99 -19.66 10.45 10.25
C SER A 99 -18.21 10.59 10.69
N MET A 100 -17.76 9.84 11.69
CA MET A 100 -16.40 9.95 12.23
C MET A 100 -15.36 9.26 11.34
N PRO A 101 -14.13 9.81 11.24
CA PRO A 101 -13.01 9.21 10.51
C PRO A 101 -12.34 8.10 11.35
N LEU A 102 -13.08 7.06 11.70
CA LEU A 102 -12.58 6.00 12.60
C LEU A 102 -11.39 5.23 12.02
N GLU A 103 -11.40 4.94 10.72
CA GLU A 103 -10.30 4.24 10.06
C GLU A 103 -8.98 5.06 10.14
N PRO A 104 -8.95 6.36 9.80
CA PRO A 104 -7.80 7.23 10.07
C PRO A 104 -7.32 7.23 11.53
N PHE A 105 -8.23 7.26 12.51
CA PHE A 105 -7.83 7.16 13.92
C PHE A 105 -7.13 5.83 14.23
N ILE A 106 -7.68 4.71 13.75
CA ILE A 106 -7.09 3.38 13.94
C ILE A 106 -5.72 3.30 13.25
N LYS A 107 -5.60 3.88 12.06
CA LYS A 107 -4.36 3.96 11.26
C LYS A 107 -3.26 4.79 11.94
N VAL A 108 -3.62 5.70 12.85
CA VAL A 108 -2.66 6.42 13.73
C VAL A 108 -2.35 5.61 14.99
N LEU A 109 -3.39 5.11 15.68
CA LEU A 109 -3.24 4.50 16.99
C LEU A 109 -2.54 3.13 16.95
N LEU A 110 -2.83 2.28 15.97
CA LEU A 110 -2.23 0.95 15.90
C LEU A 110 -0.72 1.00 15.66
N PRO A 111 -0.19 1.72 14.66
CA PRO A 111 1.25 1.78 14.46
C PRO A 111 1.95 2.56 15.57
N LEU A 112 1.27 3.52 16.21
CA LEU A 112 1.80 4.18 17.42
C LEU A 112 2.01 3.18 18.56
N MET A 113 1.07 2.27 18.79
CA MET A 113 1.28 1.18 19.75
C MET A 113 2.42 0.25 19.33
N GLY A 114 2.61 0.02 18.02
CA GLY A 114 3.77 -0.70 17.49
C GLY A 114 5.10 0.00 17.85
N VAL A 115 5.19 1.31 17.63
CA VAL A 115 6.35 2.14 18.00
C VAL A 115 6.63 2.06 19.52
N LEU A 116 5.58 2.14 20.34
CA LEU A 116 5.69 1.96 21.80
C LEU A 116 6.15 0.55 22.18
N GLY A 117 5.64 -0.47 21.50
CA GLY A 117 6.04 -1.86 21.65
C GLY A 117 7.53 -2.07 21.41
N GLU A 118 8.01 -1.67 20.23
CA GLU A 118 9.38 -1.89 19.76
C GLU A 118 10.42 -1.12 20.59
N LEU A 119 10.16 0.15 20.93
CA LEU A 119 11.19 1.02 21.52
C LEU A 119 11.06 1.23 23.04
N TRP A 120 9.91 0.92 23.66
CA TRP A 120 9.68 1.19 25.08
C TRP A 120 9.15 0.02 25.90
N LEU A 121 8.35 -0.90 25.33
CA LEU A 121 7.62 -1.90 26.12
C LEU A 121 8.12 -3.33 25.95
N GLY A 122 8.81 -3.67 24.86
CA GLY A 122 9.21 -5.05 24.65
C GLY A 122 10.26 -5.55 25.65
N HIS A 123 11.10 -4.64 26.17
CA HIS A 123 12.54 -4.89 26.07
C HIS A 123 13.41 -3.78 26.78
N ASP A 124 14.35 -4.12 27.67
CA ASP A 124 15.18 -3.23 28.54
C ASP A 124 16.18 -2.19 27.90
N SER A 125 16.80 -2.38 26.72
CA SER A 125 17.79 -1.44 26.09
C SER A 125 17.78 -1.34 24.53
N TYR A 126 16.64 -1.02 23.92
CA TYR A 126 16.40 -1.25 22.46
C TYR A 126 16.28 0.07 21.67
N ARG A 127 16.08 1.17 22.39
CA ARG A 127 16.25 2.54 21.86
C ARG A 127 17.72 2.97 21.71
N THR A 128 18.67 2.16 22.16
CA THR A 128 20.09 2.54 22.10
C THR A 128 20.57 2.34 20.66
N LEU A 129 20.72 3.43 19.91
CA LEU A 129 21.17 3.36 18.52
C LEU A 129 22.68 3.24 18.43
N TYR A 130 23.42 3.89 19.33
CA TYR A 130 24.88 3.93 19.32
C TYR A 130 25.48 3.19 20.51
N GLN A 131 26.51 2.39 20.24
CA GLN A 131 27.42 1.84 21.22
C GLN A 131 28.36 2.94 21.76
N ALA A 132 29.05 2.65 22.87
CA ALA A 132 30.02 3.59 23.45
C ALA A 132 31.16 3.98 22.50
N ASN A 133 31.48 3.13 21.52
CA ASN A 133 32.49 3.39 20.49
C ASN A 133 31.96 4.15 19.26
N GLY A 134 30.70 4.59 19.28
CA GLY A 134 30.05 5.33 18.18
C GLY A 134 29.48 4.47 17.05
N GLN A 135 29.62 3.14 17.10
CA GLN A 135 29.03 2.23 16.12
C GLN A 135 27.55 1.96 16.40
N PHE A 136 26.79 1.55 15.38
CA PHE A 136 25.39 1.16 15.57
C PHE A 136 25.26 -0.11 16.41
N VAL A 137 24.20 -0.20 17.21
CA VAL A 137 23.81 -1.45 17.90
C VAL A 137 23.00 -2.30 16.91
N THR A 138 23.63 -3.34 16.35
CA THR A 138 23.02 -4.19 15.31
C THR A 138 21.71 -4.85 15.76
N ASP A 139 21.66 -5.31 17.01
CA ASP A 139 20.50 -6.03 17.54
C ASP A 139 19.25 -5.14 17.62
N ASN A 140 19.45 -3.84 17.86
CA ASN A 140 18.38 -2.85 17.97
C ASN A 140 17.96 -2.27 16.60
N LEU A 141 18.76 -2.49 15.54
CA LEU A 141 18.54 -1.83 14.26
C LEU A 141 17.22 -2.28 13.61
N ASN A 142 16.81 -3.52 13.86
CA ASN A 142 15.52 -4.05 13.44
C ASN A 142 14.35 -3.24 14.04
N ASP A 143 14.40 -2.97 15.35
CA ASP A 143 13.36 -2.23 16.09
C ASP A 143 13.24 -0.78 15.59
N TRP A 144 14.39 -0.15 15.28
CA TRP A 144 14.44 1.17 14.66
C TRP A 144 13.86 1.20 13.25
N GLN A 145 14.13 0.16 12.44
CA GLN A 145 13.54 0.04 11.11
C GLN A 145 12.01 -0.16 11.20
N HIS A 146 11.53 -1.06 12.06
CA HIS A 146 10.09 -1.26 12.27
C HIS A 146 9.40 0.01 12.76
N SER A 147 9.99 0.70 13.73
CA SER A 147 9.45 1.96 14.26
C SER A 147 9.37 3.06 13.21
N THR A 148 10.38 3.14 12.32
CA THR A 148 10.39 4.08 11.20
C THR A 148 9.28 3.74 10.21
N MET A 149 9.12 2.45 9.86
CA MET A 149 8.03 1.97 9.01
C MET A 149 6.66 2.32 9.58
N TYR A 150 6.42 2.06 10.87
CA TYR A 150 5.18 2.44 11.55
C TYR A 150 4.93 3.95 11.52
N THR A 151 5.97 4.76 11.69
CA THR A 151 5.88 6.22 11.63
C THR A 151 5.39 6.70 10.26
N CYS A 152 5.77 6.04 9.16
CA CYS A 152 5.25 6.36 7.83
C CYS A 152 3.72 6.14 7.73
N PHE A 153 3.19 5.06 8.34
CA PHE A 153 1.74 4.82 8.40
C PHE A 153 1.02 5.79 9.36
N ILE A 154 1.64 6.17 10.47
CA ILE A 154 1.14 7.25 11.37
C ILE A 154 0.98 8.54 10.57
N ALA A 155 2.02 8.96 9.84
CA ALA A 155 1.98 10.17 9.02
C ALA A 155 0.84 10.11 7.99
N SER A 156 0.63 8.95 7.35
CA SER A 156 -0.49 8.75 6.43
C SER A 156 -1.86 8.88 7.13
N GLY A 157 -2.05 8.31 8.32
CA GLY A 157 -3.28 8.46 9.09
C GLY A 157 -3.52 9.90 9.58
N VAL A 158 -2.46 10.61 9.98
CA VAL A 158 -2.55 12.04 10.34
C VAL A 158 -2.99 12.88 9.13
N VAL A 159 -2.44 12.61 7.94
CA VAL A 159 -2.85 13.30 6.72
C VAL A 159 -4.31 13.01 6.37
N ASP A 160 -4.79 11.79 6.56
CA ASP A 160 -6.21 11.46 6.39
C ASP A 160 -7.10 12.29 7.34
N LEU A 161 -6.69 12.45 8.60
CA LEU A 161 -7.42 13.29 9.59
C LEU A 161 -7.36 14.78 9.22
N LEU A 162 -6.21 15.30 8.82
CA LEU A 162 -6.07 16.69 8.38
C LEU A 162 -6.90 16.97 7.14
N ALA A 163 -6.88 16.08 6.14
CA ALA A 163 -7.72 16.20 4.96
C ALA A 163 -9.21 16.19 5.31
N HIS A 164 -9.62 15.39 6.32
CA HIS A 164 -10.99 15.34 6.80
C HIS A 164 -11.45 16.62 7.50
N PHE A 165 -10.64 17.17 8.42
CA PHE A 165 -11.04 18.30 9.26
C PHE A 165 -10.69 19.68 8.67
N CYS A 166 -9.59 19.77 7.91
CA CYS A 166 -9.05 21.02 7.38
C CYS A 166 -9.17 21.12 5.85
N GLY A 167 -9.46 20.01 5.16
CA GLY A 167 -9.41 19.93 3.70
C GLY A 167 -7.99 19.70 3.17
N ALA A 168 -7.89 19.11 1.98
CA ALA A 168 -6.64 18.90 1.25
C ALA A 168 -6.92 18.77 -0.26
N PRO A 169 -5.92 18.95 -1.13
CA PRO A 169 -6.04 18.62 -2.55
C PRO A 169 -6.47 17.16 -2.77
N ALA A 170 -7.24 16.92 -3.84
CA ALA A 170 -7.72 15.58 -4.14
C ALA A 170 -6.54 14.62 -4.39
N GLY A 171 -6.53 13.50 -3.68
CA GLY A 171 -5.49 12.46 -3.80
C GLY A 171 -4.34 12.57 -2.79
N THR A 172 -4.26 13.64 -1.98
CA THR A 172 -3.22 13.78 -0.95
C THR A 172 -3.19 12.59 0.01
N GLU A 173 -4.35 12.11 0.45
CA GLU A 173 -4.50 10.95 1.33
C GLU A 173 -3.87 9.67 0.72
N LEU A 174 -4.19 9.39 -0.56
CA LEU A 174 -3.62 8.26 -1.30
C LEU A 174 -2.12 8.44 -1.56
N ALA A 175 -1.66 9.66 -1.82
CA ALA A 175 -0.23 9.94 -2.02
C ALA A 175 0.59 9.65 -0.74
N PHE A 176 0.10 10.05 0.43
CA PHE A 176 0.76 9.72 1.69
C PHE A 176 0.66 8.24 2.05
N LEU A 177 -0.43 7.56 1.66
CA LEU A 177 -0.50 6.10 1.77
C LEU A 177 0.54 5.42 0.87
N CYS A 178 0.72 5.93 -0.36
CA CYS A 178 1.75 5.47 -1.28
C CYS A 178 3.16 5.63 -0.69
N LEU A 179 3.44 6.78 -0.06
CA LEU A 179 4.70 7.02 0.64
C LEU A 179 4.91 6.07 1.82
N ALA A 180 3.84 5.71 2.54
CA ALA A 180 3.92 4.74 3.64
C ALA A 180 4.36 3.35 3.15
N PHE A 181 3.73 2.82 2.10
CA PHE A 181 4.14 1.55 1.49
C PHE A 181 5.53 1.64 0.83
N LEU A 182 5.90 2.81 0.28
CA LEU A 182 7.26 3.00 -0.25
C LEU A 182 8.31 2.93 0.86
N GLY A 183 8.05 3.56 2.02
CA GLY A 183 8.91 3.48 3.20
C GLY A 183 9.05 2.05 3.72
N GLU A 184 7.94 1.32 3.83
CA GLU A 184 7.93 -0.11 4.16
C GLU A 184 8.79 -0.92 3.18
N GLY A 185 8.55 -0.78 1.87
CA GLY A 185 9.26 -1.56 0.85
C GLY A 185 10.77 -1.29 0.83
N LEU A 186 11.17 -0.02 1.01
CA LEU A 186 12.59 0.35 1.10
C LEU A 186 13.25 -0.28 2.32
N LEU A 187 12.66 -0.13 3.51
CA LEU A 187 13.21 -0.68 4.74
C LEU A 187 13.29 -2.21 4.67
N LEU A 188 12.26 -2.86 4.12
CA LEU A 188 12.22 -4.30 3.98
C LEU A 188 13.32 -4.82 3.04
N VAL A 189 13.54 -4.21 1.87
CA VAL A 189 14.59 -4.65 0.93
C VAL A 189 15.99 -4.53 1.54
N PHE A 190 16.26 -3.45 2.28
CA PHE A 190 17.54 -3.27 2.97
C PHE A 190 17.64 -4.04 4.30
N HIS A 191 16.60 -4.80 4.67
CA HIS A 191 16.58 -5.71 5.82
C HIS A 191 16.98 -7.14 5.46
N LEU A 192 16.95 -7.51 4.17
CA LEU A 192 17.18 -8.89 3.72
C LEU A 192 18.55 -9.42 4.21
N LYS A 193 18.49 -10.52 4.95
CA LYS A 193 19.63 -11.26 5.50
C LYS A 193 19.22 -12.72 5.70
N GLY A 194 20.18 -13.57 6.03
CA GLY A 194 19.92 -14.98 6.35
C GLY A 194 20.13 -15.94 5.16
N PRO A 195 19.67 -17.19 5.28
CA PRO A 195 19.87 -18.22 4.28
C PRO A 195 18.90 -18.06 3.09
N SER A 196 19.05 -18.91 2.07
CA SER A 196 18.37 -18.76 0.78
C SER A 196 16.84 -18.63 0.88
N VAL A 197 16.19 -19.47 1.68
CA VAL A 197 14.72 -19.46 1.87
C VAL A 197 14.27 -18.18 2.58
N GLU A 198 14.97 -17.73 3.63
CA GLU A 198 14.65 -16.49 4.36
C GLU A 198 14.74 -15.27 3.44
N ILE A 199 15.81 -15.18 2.64
CA ILE A 199 15.97 -14.09 1.67
C ILE A 199 14.82 -14.13 0.66
N LEU A 200 14.45 -15.30 0.14
CA LEU A 200 13.45 -15.43 -0.90
C LEU A 200 12.04 -15.06 -0.42
N VAL A 201 11.63 -15.52 0.77
CA VAL A 201 10.30 -15.17 1.32
C VAL A 201 10.15 -13.68 1.58
N HIS A 202 11.20 -13.02 2.08
CA HIS A 202 11.21 -11.58 2.31
C HIS A 202 11.36 -10.78 1.00
N LEU A 203 12.09 -11.28 0.02
CA LEU A 203 12.20 -10.66 -1.31
C LEU A 203 10.83 -10.62 -2.00
N ILE A 204 10.10 -11.75 -1.99
CA ILE A 204 8.74 -11.82 -2.56
C ILE A 204 7.82 -10.81 -1.87
N LEU A 205 7.91 -10.71 -0.54
CA LEU A 205 7.16 -9.72 0.23
C LEU A 205 7.51 -8.29 -0.20
N GLY A 206 8.80 -7.95 -0.31
CA GLY A 206 9.26 -6.64 -0.78
C GLY A 206 8.75 -6.29 -2.18
N LEU A 207 8.86 -7.21 -3.13
CA LEU A 207 8.34 -7.04 -4.49
C LEU A 207 6.83 -6.76 -4.50
N GLN A 208 6.07 -7.46 -3.66
CA GLN A 208 4.63 -7.27 -3.52
C GLN A 208 4.28 -5.91 -2.87
N VAL A 209 5.07 -5.43 -1.91
CA VAL A 209 4.92 -4.08 -1.35
C VAL A 209 5.13 -3.02 -2.43
N PHE A 210 6.16 -3.16 -3.28
CA PHE A 210 6.35 -2.26 -4.43
C PHE A 210 5.22 -2.37 -5.47
N ALA A 211 4.66 -3.57 -5.70
CA ALA A 211 3.46 -3.70 -6.52
C ALA A 211 2.28 -2.92 -5.91
N THR A 212 2.16 -2.87 -4.57
CA THR A 212 1.13 -2.10 -3.87
C THR A 212 1.31 -0.59 -4.08
N VAL A 213 2.56 -0.11 -4.06
CA VAL A 213 2.91 1.27 -4.44
C VAL A 213 2.42 1.58 -5.86
N LEU A 214 2.75 0.71 -6.83
CA LEU A 214 2.30 0.89 -8.22
C LEU A 214 0.77 0.86 -8.35
N ALA A 215 0.09 0.00 -7.59
CA ALA A 215 -1.37 -0.06 -7.54
C ALA A 215 -1.99 1.25 -7.03
N ILE A 216 -1.42 1.86 -5.99
CA ILE A 216 -1.88 3.15 -5.47
C ILE A 216 -1.67 4.26 -6.49
N LEU A 217 -0.54 4.26 -7.20
CA LEU A 217 -0.29 5.22 -8.29
C LEU A 217 -1.29 5.05 -9.45
N ALA A 218 -1.61 3.81 -9.81
CA ALA A 218 -2.65 3.52 -10.80
C ALA A 218 -4.05 3.96 -10.32
N GLU A 219 -4.36 3.75 -9.04
CA GLU A 219 -5.59 4.22 -8.38
C GLU A 219 -5.70 5.75 -8.41
N LEU A 220 -4.59 6.47 -8.15
CA LEU A 220 -4.49 7.92 -8.26
C LEU A 220 -4.69 8.42 -9.69
N ALA A 221 -4.09 7.74 -10.68
CA ALA A 221 -4.20 8.10 -12.09
C ALA A 221 -5.60 7.82 -12.66
N ARG A 222 -6.32 6.83 -12.10
CA ARG A 222 -7.63 6.38 -12.59
C ARG A 222 -8.64 6.28 -11.43
N PRO A 223 -8.99 7.39 -10.77
CA PRO A 223 -9.80 7.37 -9.54
C PRO A 223 -11.24 6.88 -9.75
N ALA A 224 -11.72 6.84 -11.00
CA ALA A 224 -13.03 6.29 -11.37
C ALA A 224 -13.00 4.80 -11.79
N SER A 225 -11.81 4.19 -11.85
CA SER A 225 -11.66 2.78 -12.24
C SER A 225 -11.79 1.88 -11.02
N ILE A 226 -12.84 1.04 -10.98
CA ILE A 226 -12.99 0.03 -9.94
C ILE A 226 -11.87 -1.02 -9.98
N LEU A 227 -11.34 -1.33 -11.17
CA LEU A 227 -10.23 -2.26 -11.32
C LEU A 227 -8.95 -1.70 -10.69
N ALA A 228 -8.61 -0.44 -10.96
CA ALA A 228 -7.45 0.21 -10.36
C ALA A 228 -7.59 0.30 -8.84
N ALA A 229 -8.77 0.71 -8.35
CA ALA A 229 -9.06 0.77 -6.92
C ALA A 229 -9.05 -0.61 -6.24
N SER A 230 -9.30 -1.70 -6.96
CA SER A 230 -9.28 -3.07 -6.40
C SER A 230 -7.86 -3.61 -6.19
N LEU A 231 -6.85 -3.06 -6.89
CA LEU A 231 -5.47 -3.57 -6.79
C LEU A 231 -4.87 -3.34 -5.40
N ARG A 232 -5.11 -2.18 -4.79
CA ARG A 232 -4.62 -1.88 -3.43
C ARG A 232 -5.11 -2.89 -2.39
N PRO A 233 -6.43 -3.12 -2.17
CA PRO A 233 -6.89 -4.10 -1.20
C PRO A 233 -6.45 -5.52 -1.56
N TRP A 234 -6.42 -5.88 -2.84
CA TRP A 234 -5.94 -7.20 -3.29
C TRP A 234 -4.49 -7.45 -2.87
N LEU A 235 -3.58 -6.52 -3.19
CA LEU A 235 -2.17 -6.66 -2.83
C LEU A 235 -1.93 -6.54 -1.33
N THR A 236 -2.73 -5.75 -0.61
CA THR A 236 -2.65 -5.67 0.86
C THR A 236 -3.09 -6.98 1.51
N MET A 237 -4.14 -7.64 0.99
CA MET A 237 -4.54 -8.96 1.45
C MET A 237 -3.46 -10.01 1.13
N LEU A 238 -2.87 -9.94 -0.06
CA LEU A 238 -1.76 -10.81 -0.46
C LEU A 238 -0.55 -10.64 0.47
N GLN A 239 -0.22 -9.41 0.86
CA GLN A 239 0.79 -9.11 1.88
C GLN A 239 0.51 -9.85 3.17
N GLY A 240 -0.71 -9.71 3.70
CA GLY A 240 -1.08 -10.35 4.95
C GLY A 240 -1.03 -11.87 4.89
N ALA A 241 -1.60 -12.46 3.83
CA ALA A 241 -1.55 -13.90 3.62
C ALA A 241 -0.12 -14.42 3.42
N TRP A 242 0.73 -13.64 2.75
CA TRP A 242 2.13 -14.00 2.54
C TRP A 242 2.95 -13.94 3.83
N TRP A 243 2.76 -12.91 4.67
CA TRP A 243 3.34 -12.88 6.02
C TRP A 243 2.99 -14.12 6.84
N ILE A 244 1.72 -14.54 6.80
CA ILE A 244 1.25 -15.77 7.45
C ILE A 244 1.98 -16.99 6.87
N GLN A 245 2.04 -17.10 5.55
CA GLN A 245 2.74 -18.20 4.87
C GLN A 245 4.24 -18.23 5.19
N THR A 246 4.90 -17.06 5.26
CA THR A 246 6.30 -16.94 5.66
C THR A 246 6.54 -17.48 7.06
N ALA A 247 5.67 -17.15 8.03
CA ALA A 247 5.85 -17.69 9.37
C ALA A 247 5.69 -19.22 9.42
N TYR A 248 4.80 -19.78 8.59
CA TYR A 248 4.68 -21.23 8.44
C TYR A 248 5.96 -21.84 7.84
N ILE A 249 6.48 -21.26 6.76
CA ILE A 249 7.69 -21.73 6.08
C ILE A 249 8.89 -21.70 7.04
N MET A 250 9.06 -20.60 7.77
CA MET A 250 10.24 -20.41 8.60
C MET A 250 10.16 -21.13 9.96
N TYR A 251 9.07 -21.00 10.70
CA TYR A 251 9.09 -21.36 12.13
C TYR A 251 8.41 -22.69 12.48
N THR A 252 7.95 -23.47 11.51
CA THR A 252 7.40 -24.81 11.79
C THR A 252 8.48 -25.90 11.89
N GLY A 253 9.71 -25.61 11.44
CA GLY A 253 10.79 -26.60 11.38
C GLY A 253 10.49 -27.77 10.44
N ALA A 254 9.56 -27.58 9.48
CA ALA A 254 9.15 -28.66 8.60
C ALA A 254 10.29 -29.01 7.62
N PRO A 255 10.63 -30.31 7.43
CA PRO A 255 11.79 -30.72 6.63
C PRO A 255 11.77 -30.21 5.18
N GLN A 256 10.60 -30.02 4.58
CA GLN A 256 10.47 -29.53 3.20
C GLN A 256 10.90 -28.07 3.00
N TRP A 257 11.08 -27.29 4.07
CA TRP A 257 11.50 -25.88 4.01
C TRP A 257 12.97 -25.68 4.40
N ASP A 258 13.74 -26.77 4.45
CA ASP A 258 15.15 -26.74 4.79
C ASP A 258 15.92 -25.83 3.81
N PRO A 259 16.58 -24.76 4.30
CA PRO A 259 17.24 -23.79 3.43
C PRO A 259 18.48 -24.31 2.69
N ASP A 260 19.00 -25.48 3.06
CA ASP A 260 20.12 -26.14 2.37
C ASP A 260 19.63 -26.95 1.15
N LEU A 261 18.32 -27.17 1.04
CA LEU A 261 17.73 -27.87 -0.10
C LEU A 261 17.31 -26.89 -1.20
N MET A 262 17.89 -27.05 -2.39
CA MET A 262 17.47 -26.30 -3.58
C MET A 262 15.96 -26.39 -3.84
N ALA A 263 15.38 -27.57 -3.60
CA ALA A 263 13.96 -27.82 -3.79
C ALA A 263 13.07 -26.90 -2.93
N SER A 264 13.50 -26.59 -1.70
CA SER A 264 12.78 -25.71 -0.80
C SER A 264 12.67 -24.31 -1.39
N SER A 265 13.79 -23.72 -1.82
CA SER A 265 13.82 -22.40 -2.47
C SER A 265 13.05 -22.37 -3.79
N MET A 266 13.15 -23.42 -4.62
CA MET A 266 12.38 -23.51 -5.86
C MET A 266 10.86 -23.59 -5.62
N PHE A 267 10.43 -24.14 -4.48
CA PHE A 267 9.01 -24.32 -4.18
C PHE A 267 8.39 -23.10 -3.50
N VAL A 268 9.16 -22.21 -2.85
CA VAL A 268 8.64 -20.99 -2.17
C VAL A 268 7.67 -20.16 -3.03
N PRO A 269 7.92 -19.88 -4.33
CA PRO A 269 6.98 -19.09 -5.14
C PRO A 269 5.64 -19.78 -5.42
N VAL A 270 5.55 -21.11 -5.29
CA VAL A 270 4.35 -21.89 -5.59
C VAL A 270 3.16 -21.49 -4.70
N PRO A 271 3.25 -21.54 -3.35
CA PRO A 271 2.17 -21.07 -2.49
C PRO A 271 1.85 -19.59 -2.72
N PHE A 272 2.84 -18.74 -3.01
CA PHE A 272 2.60 -17.33 -3.31
C PHE A 272 1.65 -17.14 -4.49
N VAL A 273 1.89 -17.85 -5.61
CA VAL A 273 1.04 -17.78 -6.80
C VAL A 273 -0.37 -18.33 -6.53
N ILE A 274 -0.48 -19.44 -5.78
CA ILE A 274 -1.78 -20.01 -5.40
C ILE A 274 -2.60 -19.01 -4.56
N ILE A 275 -1.98 -18.41 -3.55
CA ILE A 275 -2.62 -17.39 -2.69
C ILE A 275 -3.03 -16.17 -3.54
N THR A 276 -2.15 -15.72 -4.44
CA THR A 276 -2.39 -14.59 -5.36
C THR A 276 -3.67 -14.79 -6.17
N VAL A 277 -3.82 -15.94 -6.83
CA VAL A 277 -5.01 -16.30 -7.62
C VAL A 277 -6.23 -16.49 -6.72
N GLY A 278 -6.06 -17.16 -5.57
CA GLY A 278 -7.14 -17.41 -4.62
C GLY A 278 -7.78 -16.13 -4.09
N ILE A 279 -6.97 -15.14 -3.70
CA ILE A 279 -7.46 -13.84 -3.22
C ILE A 279 -8.14 -13.07 -4.36
N ALA A 280 -7.57 -13.08 -5.57
CA ALA A 280 -8.19 -12.42 -6.73
C ALA A 280 -9.58 -12.99 -7.04
N PHE A 281 -9.70 -14.32 -7.03
CA PHE A 281 -10.98 -15.00 -7.23
C PHE A 281 -11.98 -14.68 -6.11
N ALA A 282 -11.55 -14.73 -4.85
CA ALA A 282 -12.40 -14.39 -3.71
C ALA A 282 -12.92 -12.94 -3.78
N MET A 283 -12.09 -12.00 -4.24
CA MET A 283 -12.50 -10.60 -4.44
C MET A 283 -13.51 -10.44 -5.56
N LEU A 284 -13.33 -11.15 -6.68
CA LEU A 284 -14.31 -11.18 -7.76
C LEU A 284 -15.66 -11.72 -7.27
N CYS A 285 -15.66 -12.86 -6.57
CA CYS A 285 -16.86 -13.43 -5.97
C CYS A 285 -17.53 -12.44 -5.02
N THR A 286 -16.75 -11.74 -4.18
CA THR A 286 -17.26 -10.73 -3.26
C THR A 286 -17.98 -9.61 -4.00
N LEU A 287 -17.36 -9.03 -5.05
CA LEU A 287 -18.01 -7.99 -5.88
C LEU A 287 -19.32 -8.49 -6.49
N LEU A 288 -19.34 -9.70 -7.04
CA LEU A 288 -20.53 -10.30 -7.63
C LEU A 288 -21.63 -10.55 -6.60
N ILE A 289 -21.28 -10.96 -5.38
CA ILE A 289 -22.23 -11.12 -4.26
C ILE A 289 -22.85 -9.77 -3.89
N PHE A 290 -22.04 -8.71 -3.74
CA PHE A 290 -22.55 -7.37 -3.45
C PHE A 290 -23.51 -6.88 -4.55
N LYS A 291 -23.17 -7.12 -5.82
CA LYS A 291 -24.04 -6.80 -6.96
C LYS A 291 -25.35 -7.59 -6.90
N ALA A 292 -25.29 -8.90 -6.73
CA ALA A 292 -26.47 -9.77 -6.68
C ALA A 292 -27.42 -9.37 -5.53
N ILE A 293 -26.87 -9.09 -4.34
CA ILE A 293 -27.65 -8.59 -3.20
C ILE A 293 -28.33 -7.27 -3.54
N ALA A 294 -27.65 -6.35 -4.22
CA ALA A 294 -28.23 -5.07 -4.61
C ALA A 294 -29.31 -5.22 -5.69
N GLU A 295 -29.10 -6.05 -6.70
CA GLU A 295 -30.10 -6.34 -7.74
C GLU A 295 -31.36 -6.97 -7.14
N TRP A 296 -31.19 -7.93 -6.23
CA TRP A 296 -32.29 -8.55 -5.49
C TRP A 296 -33.10 -7.51 -4.69
N ARG A 297 -32.44 -6.59 -3.99
CA ARG A 297 -33.11 -5.52 -3.23
C ARG A 297 -33.79 -4.47 -4.10
N LEU A 298 -33.27 -4.22 -5.30
CA LEU A 298 -33.80 -3.19 -6.21
C LEU A 298 -34.85 -3.73 -7.19
N GLY A 299 -34.93 -5.06 -7.37
CA GLY A 299 -35.79 -5.68 -8.37
C GLY A 299 -35.39 -5.37 -9.82
N ARG A 300 -34.14 -4.95 -10.06
CA ARG A 300 -33.64 -4.63 -11.41
C ARG A 300 -32.14 -4.95 -11.55
N PRO A 301 -31.68 -5.29 -12.77
CA PRO A 301 -30.26 -5.51 -13.00
C PRO A 301 -29.44 -4.22 -12.89
N LEU A 302 -28.18 -4.36 -12.48
CA LEU A 302 -27.15 -3.34 -12.47
C LEU A 302 -26.12 -3.66 -13.55
N SER A 303 -25.85 -2.71 -14.45
CA SER A 303 -24.77 -2.86 -15.43
C SER A 303 -23.46 -2.30 -14.86
N PHE A 304 -22.36 -2.99 -15.15
CA PHE A 304 -21.02 -2.42 -14.95
C PHE A 304 -20.67 -1.38 -16.03
N ASP A 305 -21.38 -1.40 -17.16
CA ASP A 305 -21.22 -0.43 -18.23
C ASP A 305 -22.04 0.82 -17.92
N GLY A 306 -21.34 1.92 -17.65
CA GLY A 306 -21.91 3.25 -17.46
C GLY A 306 -22.57 3.88 -18.69
N SER A 307 -22.78 3.11 -19.78
CA SER A 307 -23.31 3.59 -21.07
C SER A 307 -24.81 3.37 -21.28
N SER A 308 -25.51 2.71 -20.35
CA SER A 308 -26.94 2.37 -20.48
C SER A 308 -27.91 3.54 -20.24
N GLY A 309 -27.54 4.75 -20.66
CA GLY A 309 -28.39 5.95 -20.62
C GLY A 309 -28.24 6.91 -21.81
N ALA A 310 -27.36 6.64 -22.79
CA ALA A 310 -27.12 7.52 -23.93
C ALA A 310 -27.68 6.99 -25.28
N ALA A 311 -28.23 5.78 -25.33
CA ALA A 311 -28.79 5.17 -26.55
C ALA A 311 -30.30 5.46 -26.73
N GLY A 312 -30.75 6.65 -26.29
CA GLY A 312 -32.15 7.08 -26.31
C GLY A 312 -32.43 8.33 -27.14
N HIS A 313 -31.53 8.71 -28.06
CA HIS A 313 -31.85 9.64 -29.14
C HIS A 313 -31.52 8.98 -30.47
N ALA A 314 -32.57 8.61 -31.17
CA ALA A 314 -32.54 8.13 -32.53
C ALA A 314 -31.75 9.11 -33.41
N HIS A 315 -30.62 8.65 -33.95
CA HIS A 315 -30.09 9.23 -35.18
C HIS A 315 -31.01 8.79 -36.31
N THR A 316 -32.01 9.61 -36.61
CA THR A 316 -32.62 9.65 -37.94
C THR A 316 -31.51 9.99 -38.92
N ARG A 317 -31.01 8.99 -39.65
CA ARG A 317 -30.18 9.21 -40.84
C ARG A 317 -31.05 9.94 -41.86
N LEU A 318 -30.71 11.20 -42.13
CA LEU A 318 -31.10 11.83 -43.40
C LEU A 318 -30.08 11.40 -44.47
N PRO A 319 -30.51 11.14 -45.72
CA PRO A 319 -29.59 10.83 -46.81
C PRO A 319 -28.77 12.09 -47.15
N SER A 320 -27.45 11.96 -47.19
CA SER A 320 -26.58 12.99 -47.75
C SER A 320 -26.50 12.78 -49.26
N ASP A 321 -27.13 13.68 -50.02
CA ASP A 321 -26.82 13.88 -51.43
C ASP A 321 -25.54 14.71 -51.55
N ASP A 322 -24.62 14.21 -52.36
CA ASP A 322 -23.44 14.91 -52.85
C ASP A 322 -23.84 16.15 -53.66
N SER A 323 -23.32 17.33 -53.30
CA SER A 323 -22.88 18.33 -54.28
C SER A 323 -22.28 19.58 -53.62
N ALA A 324 -21.27 20.13 -54.30
CA ALA A 324 -20.69 21.45 -54.15
C ALA A 324 -19.71 21.67 -52.99
N ALA A 325 -18.47 21.24 -53.25
CA ALA A 325 -17.31 22.05 -52.97
C ALA A 325 -17.45 23.43 -53.64
N GLU A 326 -17.03 24.49 -52.94
CA GLU A 326 -16.16 25.57 -53.42
C GLU A 326 -16.39 26.87 -52.64
N GLY A 327 -15.28 27.53 -52.28
CA GLY A 327 -15.25 28.99 -52.29
C GLY A 327 -14.99 29.69 -50.97
N TYR A 328 -13.74 30.17 -50.87
CA TYR A 328 -13.33 31.45 -50.28
C TYR A 328 -12.69 31.45 -48.88
N MET A 329 -11.39 31.16 -48.89
CA MET A 329 -10.41 31.94 -48.13
C MET A 329 -10.25 33.34 -48.74
N GLY A 330 -10.14 34.38 -47.91
CA GLY A 330 -9.57 35.66 -48.33
C GLY A 330 -9.79 36.85 -47.38
N ALA A 331 -8.69 37.30 -46.77
CA ALA A 331 -8.37 38.69 -46.38
C ALA A 331 -9.14 39.34 -45.22
N ALA A 332 -8.63 40.31 -44.45
CA ALA A 332 -7.29 40.81 -44.13
C ALA A 332 -7.48 41.89 -43.03
N TYR A 333 -6.43 42.09 -42.22
CA TYR A 333 -6.05 43.26 -41.43
C TYR A 333 -6.91 44.55 -41.45
N GLY A 334 -7.14 45.12 -40.25
CA GLY A 334 -7.51 46.52 -40.06
C GLY A 334 -7.71 46.90 -38.58
N SER A 335 -6.93 47.88 -38.11
CA SER A 335 -6.73 48.31 -36.72
C SER A 335 -7.69 49.41 -36.20
N ASN A 336 -7.75 49.49 -34.85
CA ASN A 336 -7.93 50.68 -33.99
C ASN A 336 -9.30 51.38 -33.85
N GLY A 337 -9.60 51.73 -32.57
CA GLY A 337 -10.61 52.70 -32.13
C GLY A 337 -11.57 52.08 -31.09
N ALA A 338 -11.26 52.05 -29.80
CA ALA A 338 -11.45 53.14 -28.81
C ALA A 338 -12.91 53.59 -28.65
N GLY A 339 -13.44 53.41 -27.43
CA GLY A 339 -14.56 54.17 -26.88
C GLY A 339 -15.80 53.36 -26.55
N GLY A 340 -16.21 53.38 -25.28
CA GLY A 340 -17.58 53.04 -24.90
C GLY A 340 -17.70 52.34 -23.56
N ASP A 341 -17.61 53.11 -22.48
CA ASP A 341 -18.18 52.76 -21.18
C ASP A 341 -19.65 52.36 -21.32
N LEU A 342 -20.07 51.32 -20.59
CA LEU A 342 -21.46 51.13 -20.18
C LEU A 342 -21.50 50.22 -18.95
N GLU A 343 -21.57 50.85 -17.78
CA GLU A 343 -22.21 50.27 -16.61
C GLU A 343 -23.62 49.78 -16.98
N MET A 344 -24.00 48.60 -16.50
CA MET A 344 -25.38 48.36 -16.05
C MET A 344 -25.38 47.24 -15.03
N SER A 345 -25.59 47.66 -13.78
CA SER A 345 -25.99 46.82 -12.67
C SER A 345 -27.39 46.23 -12.89
N GLY A 346 -27.61 45.04 -12.35
CA GLY A 346 -28.93 44.57 -11.94
C GLY A 346 -29.44 43.33 -12.66
N LEU A 347 -29.55 42.21 -11.95
CA LEU A 347 -30.85 41.64 -11.58
C LEU A 347 -30.66 40.38 -10.72
N VAL A 348 -31.14 40.47 -9.49
CA VAL A 348 -31.21 39.42 -8.49
C VAL A 348 -32.69 39.02 -8.31
N LEU A 349 -32.91 37.70 -8.28
CA LEU A 349 -34.01 36.93 -7.67
C LEU A 349 -35.45 37.07 -8.20
N LYS A 350 -35.93 35.96 -8.78
CA LYS A 350 -37.33 35.50 -8.67
C LYS A 350 -37.36 34.31 -7.70
N THR A 351 -38.04 34.46 -6.57
CA THR A 351 -38.50 33.37 -5.71
C THR A 351 -40.01 33.28 -5.79
N TYR A 352 -40.50 32.09 -6.14
CA TYR A 352 -41.89 31.67 -6.02
C TYR A 352 -42.18 31.25 -4.57
N ALA A 353 -43.31 31.70 -4.02
CA ALA A 353 -43.99 31.04 -2.91
C ALA A 353 -45.50 31.22 -3.09
N ALA A 354 -46.22 30.10 -2.92
CA ALA A 354 -47.66 29.94 -3.03
C ALA A 354 -48.28 29.72 -1.63
N ASP A 355 -49.61 29.91 -1.58
CA ASP A 355 -50.59 29.52 -0.55
C ASP A 355 -50.49 30.22 0.83
N ASP A 356 -51.56 30.57 1.56
CA ASP A 356 -52.91 30.00 1.59
C ASP A 356 -53.94 30.95 2.25
N ASP A 357 -55.22 30.72 1.92
CA ASP A 357 -56.46 30.89 2.72
C ASP A 357 -56.93 32.21 3.35
N ARG A 358 -58.17 32.59 2.97
CA ARG A 358 -59.38 32.69 3.84
C ARG A 358 -60.58 33.29 3.10
N HIS A 359 -61.65 32.50 2.91
CA HIS A 359 -63.04 32.96 2.91
C HIS A 359 -64.01 31.77 3.06
N ALA A 360 -64.56 31.59 4.26
CA ALA A 360 -65.93 31.18 4.61
C ALA A 360 -65.97 30.78 6.10
#